data_AF-A0A1C5G9X5-F1
#
_entry.id   AF-A0A1C5G9X5-F1
#
_cell.length_a   1.000
_cell.length_b   1.000
_cell.length_c   1.000
_cell.angle_alpha   90.00
_cell.angle_beta   90.00
_cell.angle_gamma   90.00
#
_symmetry.space_group_name_H-M   'P 1'
#
loop_
_entity.id
_entity.type
_entity.pdbx_description
1 polymer ?
#
loop_
_entity_poly.entity_id
_entity_poly.type
_entity_poly.pdbx_seq_one_letter_code
_entity_poly.pdbx_strand_id
1 'polypeptide(L)'
;MKAGRELVSCASCREYARANNHKNRRANPDKIRADNLWSFYRIRPQEYDARRVAQEFRCAICGRHESELKVRSRGRPRLDGTPNSEPFRLVVDHCHNSRQVRGLLCGECNIGLGAFQDSPEALMAAARYLLAREDAPLVSESRPATEV
;
A
#
# COMPACT_ATOMS: atom_id res chain seq x y z
N MET A 1 9.68 27.90 1.64
CA MET A 1 9.60 28.35 3.05
C MET A 1 8.20 28.03 3.56
N LYS A 2 8.04 27.05 4.48
CA LYS A 2 6.72 26.76 5.07
C LYS A 2 6.51 27.72 6.23
N ALA A 3 5.51 28.60 6.11
CA ALA A 3 5.10 29.49 7.19
C ALA A 3 4.86 28.66 8.46
N GLY A 4 5.53 29.05 9.56
CA GLY A 4 5.47 28.36 10.84
C GLY A 4 4.04 28.36 11.37
N ARG A 5 3.45 27.18 11.53
CA ARG A 5 2.20 27.02 12.28
C ARG A 5 2.52 27.22 13.75
N GLU A 6 2.05 28.31 14.34
CA GLU A 6 2.20 28.59 15.76
C GLU A 6 1.53 27.48 16.58
N LEU A 7 2.32 26.80 17.43
CA LEU A 7 1.87 25.63 18.17
C LEU A 7 1.00 26.06 19.35
N VAL A 8 -0.33 26.04 19.16
CA VAL A 8 -1.40 26.47 20.10
C VAL A 8 -1.50 25.65 21.41
N SER A 9 -0.53 24.78 21.74
CA SER A 9 -0.62 23.94 22.94
C SER A 9 0.68 23.89 23.72
N CYS A 10 0.60 23.92 25.05
CA CYS A 10 1.75 23.88 25.96
C CYS A 10 2.51 22.54 25.89
N ALA A 11 3.79 22.49 26.30
CA ALA A 11 4.61 21.28 26.21
C ALA A 11 4.01 20.11 27.00
N SER A 12 3.58 20.35 28.25
CA SER A 12 2.90 19.38 29.10
C SER A 12 1.54 18.97 28.53
N CYS A 13 0.80 19.88 27.89
CA CYS A 13 -0.46 19.59 27.19
C CYS A 13 -0.22 18.63 26.01
N ARG A 14 0.87 18.82 25.26
CA ARG A 14 1.27 17.93 24.16
C ARG A 14 1.75 16.58 24.67
N GLU A 15 2.49 16.54 25.77
CA GLU A 15 2.92 15.30 26.41
C GLU A 15 1.72 14.51 26.95
N TYR A 16 0.80 15.17 27.65
CA TYR A 16 -0.46 14.60 28.09
C TYR A 16 -1.30 14.10 26.92
N ALA A 17 -1.47 14.90 25.87
CA ALA A 17 -2.20 14.51 24.66
C ALA A 17 -1.52 13.34 23.92
N ARG A 18 -0.18 13.30 23.86
CA ARG A 18 0.58 12.16 23.29
C ARG A 18 0.39 10.90 24.12
N ALA A 19 0.50 11.01 25.45
CA ALA A 19 0.31 9.89 26.37
C ALA A 19 -1.12 9.35 26.32
N ASN A 20 -2.14 10.22 26.31
CA ASN A 20 -3.55 9.80 26.23
C ASN A 20 -3.93 9.29 24.84
N ASN A 21 -3.50 9.92 23.75
CA ASN A 21 -3.71 9.37 22.40
C ASN A 21 -3.04 8.00 22.24
N HIS A 22 -1.88 7.80 22.85
CA HIS A 22 -1.21 6.51 22.86
C HIS A 22 -1.98 5.46 23.68
N LYS A 23 -2.47 5.80 24.88
CA LYS A 23 -3.31 4.92 25.71
C LYS A 23 -4.62 4.54 25.01
N ASN A 24 -5.35 5.52 24.46
CA ASN A 24 -6.61 5.30 23.74
C ASN A 24 -6.42 4.42 22.50
N ARG A 25 -5.28 4.57 21.80
CA ARG A 25 -4.96 3.72 20.64
C ARG A 25 -4.71 2.26 21.01
N ARG A 26 -4.17 1.98 22.20
CA ARG A 26 -3.95 0.63 22.71
C ARG A 26 -5.23 -0.02 23.23
N ALA A 27 -6.08 0.77 23.88
CA ALA A 27 -7.27 0.25 24.54
C ALA A 27 -8.38 -0.20 23.56
N ASN A 28 -8.40 0.31 22.33
CA ASN A 28 -9.47 -0.01 21.39
C ASN A 28 -9.02 -0.12 19.91
N PRO A 29 -8.17 -1.11 19.58
CA PRO A 29 -7.63 -1.29 18.23
C PRO A 29 -8.71 -1.56 17.18
N ASP A 30 -9.76 -2.30 17.52
CA ASP A 30 -10.84 -2.65 16.59
C ASP A 30 -11.68 -1.45 16.18
N LYS A 31 -12.02 -0.57 17.14
CA LYS A 31 -12.70 0.68 16.83
C LYS A 31 -11.87 1.54 15.87
N ILE A 32 -10.56 1.62 16.09
CA ILE A 32 -9.66 2.40 15.23
C ILE A 32 -9.59 1.80 13.83
N ARG A 33 -9.53 0.47 13.71
CA ARG A 33 -9.60 -0.23 12.43
C ARG A 33 -10.90 0.12 11.70
N ALA A 34 -12.05 0.03 12.39
CA ALA A 34 -13.36 0.37 11.83
C ALA A 34 -13.46 1.84 11.39
N ASP A 35 -13.01 2.77 12.23
CA ASP A 35 -13.03 4.21 11.94
C ASP A 35 -12.15 4.56 10.73
N ASN A 36 -10.98 3.94 10.62
CA ASN A 36 -10.08 4.13 9.47
C ASN A 36 -10.69 3.56 8.19
N LEU A 37 -11.22 2.33 8.23
CA LEU A 37 -11.86 1.72 7.08
C LEU A 37 -13.03 2.57 6.56
N TRP A 38 -13.82 3.13 7.47
CA TRP A 38 -14.90 4.04 7.12
C TRP A 38 -14.41 5.37 6.57
N SER A 39 -13.42 5.99 7.20
CA SER A 39 -12.96 7.34 6.84
C SER A 39 -12.28 7.37 5.48
N PHE A 40 -11.44 6.38 5.18
CA PHE A 40 -10.65 6.33 3.94
C PHE A 40 -11.36 5.60 2.81
N TYR A 41 -12.06 4.51 3.11
CA TYR A 41 -12.56 3.59 2.10
C TYR A 41 -14.08 3.42 2.13
N ARG A 42 -14.76 4.02 3.11
CA ARG A 42 -16.23 3.95 3.29
C ARG A 42 -16.76 2.53 3.37
N ILE A 43 -15.95 1.59 3.89
CA ILE A 43 -16.36 0.21 4.13
C ILE A 43 -16.33 -0.13 5.62
N ARG A 44 -17.12 -1.14 6.00
CA ARG A 44 -17.09 -1.76 7.34
C ARG A 44 -16.06 -2.89 7.40
N PRO A 45 -15.56 -3.26 8.60
CA PRO A 45 -14.68 -4.42 8.76
C PRO A 45 -15.24 -5.70 8.13
N GLN A 46 -16.53 -5.95 8.29
CA GLN A 46 -17.21 -7.13 7.73
C GLN A 46 -17.17 -7.15 6.20
N GLU A 47 -17.28 -5.99 5.55
CA GLU A 47 -17.17 -5.89 4.09
C GLU A 47 -15.75 -6.12 3.61
N TYR A 48 -14.75 -5.68 4.39
CA TYR A 48 -13.35 -6.01 4.12
C TYR A 48 -13.10 -7.53 4.22
N ASP A 49 -13.62 -8.17 5.26
CA ASP A 49 -13.46 -9.62 5.44
C ASP A 49 -14.25 -10.41 4.38
N ALA A 50 -15.44 -9.96 4.00
CA ALA A 50 -16.19 -10.53 2.88
C ALA A 50 -15.39 -10.45 1.56
N ARG A 51 -14.68 -9.34 1.31
CA ARG A 51 -13.78 -9.21 0.15
C ARG A 51 -12.57 -10.13 0.25
N ARG A 52 -12.01 -10.33 1.45
CA ARG A 52 -10.94 -11.33 1.66
C ARG A 52 -11.41 -12.72 1.28
N VAL A 53 -12.57 -13.13 1.77
CA VAL A 53 -13.17 -14.44 1.44
C VAL A 53 -13.47 -14.56 -0.06
N ALA A 54 -14.08 -13.55 -0.66
CA ALA A 54 -14.41 -13.53 -2.09
C ALA A 54 -13.19 -13.59 -3.01
N GLN A 55 -12.03 -13.11 -2.54
CA GLN A 55 -10.75 -13.23 -3.25
C GLN A 55 -9.94 -14.46 -2.84
N GLU A 56 -10.54 -15.40 -2.10
CA GLU A 56 -9.85 -16.57 -1.55
C GLU A 56 -8.56 -16.20 -0.79
N PHE A 57 -8.60 -15.06 -0.09
CA PHE A 57 -7.50 -14.48 0.65
C PHE A 57 -6.25 -14.18 -0.21
N ARG A 58 -6.43 -13.95 -1.51
CA ARG A 58 -5.36 -13.65 -2.47
C ARG A 58 -5.35 -12.19 -2.91
N CYS A 59 -4.17 -11.73 -3.34
CA CYS A 59 -4.04 -10.44 -4.03
C CYS A 59 -4.77 -10.49 -5.38
N ALA A 60 -5.64 -9.51 -5.65
CA ALA A 60 -6.41 -9.47 -6.91
C ALA A 60 -5.55 -9.23 -8.17
N ILE A 61 -4.28 -8.84 -8.03
CA ILE A 61 -3.36 -8.62 -9.16
C ILE A 61 -2.38 -9.79 -9.33
N CYS A 62 -1.60 -10.12 -8.30
CA CYS A 62 -0.56 -11.15 -8.44
C CYS A 62 -0.98 -12.55 -7.96
N GLY A 63 -2.19 -12.74 -7.42
CA GLY A 63 -2.73 -14.05 -7.03
C GLY A 63 -2.09 -14.72 -5.80
N ARG A 64 -1.01 -14.15 -5.24
CA ARG A 64 -0.36 -14.68 -4.02
C ARG A 64 -1.32 -14.64 -2.83
N HIS A 65 -1.38 -15.75 -2.08
CA HIS A 65 -2.23 -15.87 -0.89
C HIS A 65 -1.65 -15.06 0.27
N GLU A 66 -2.50 -14.54 1.15
CA GLU A 66 -2.05 -13.68 2.25
C GLU A 66 -1.00 -14.35 3.14
N SER A 67 -1.07 -15.67 3.35
CA SER A 67 -0.06 -16.42 4.12
C SER A 67 1.36 -16.32 3.53
N GLU A 68 1.48 -16.16 2.21
CA GLU A 68 2.76 -16.04 1.48
C GLU A 68 3.29 -14.59 1.43
N LEU A 69 2.42 -13.62 1.73
CA LEU A 69 2.78 -12.20 1.64
C LEU A 69 3.59 -11.75 2.85
N LYS A 70 4.64 -10.98 2.58
CA LYS A 70 5.41 -10.27 3.61
C LYS A 70 4.50 -9.28 4.33
N VAL A 71 4.52 -9.38 5.65
CA VAL A 71 3.82 -8.45 6.54
C VAL A 71 4.39 -7.04 6.37
N ARG A 72 3.52 -6.07 6.08
CA ARG A 72 3.87 -4.65 6.08
C ARG A 72 3.52 -4.05 7.43
N SER A 73 4.53 -3.76 8.25
CA SER A 73 4.35 -2.92 9.43
C SER A 73 4.28 -1.46 9.00
N ARG A 74 3.22 -0.72 9.39
CA ARG A 74 3.17 0.74 9.19
C ARG A 74 3.64 1.50 10.42
N GLY A 75 4.44 2.53 10.15
CA GLY A 75 4.96 3.45 11.16
C GLY A 75 6.20 2.92 11.86
N ARG A 76 6.96 3.84 12.48
CA ARG A 76 8.09 3.50 13.34
C ARG A 76 7.58 2.62 14.49
N PRO A 77 8.27 1.52 14.84
CA PRO A 77 8.01 0.79 16.08
C PRO A 77 7.97 1.75 17.27
N ARG A 78 7.21 1.37 18.29
CA ARG A 78 7.16 2.15 19.52
C ARG A 78 8.51 2.09 20.24
N LEU A 79 8.69 2.96 21.24
CA LEU A 79 9.90 2.98 22.08
C LEU A 79 10.16 1.63 22.78
N ASP A 80 9.09 0.87 23.06
CA ASP A 80 9.15 -0.47 23.64
C ASP A 80 9.34 -1.61 22.61
N GLY A 81 9.61 -1.28 21.35
CA GLY A 81 9.81 -2.24 20.26
C GLY A 81 8.54 -2.85 19.70
N THR A 82 7.36 -2.58 20.27
CA THR A 82 6.10 -3.15 19.79
C THR A 82 5.63 -2.51 18.47
N PRO A 83 4.96 -3.27 17.56
CA PRO A 83 4.44 -2.73 16.31
C PRO A 83 3.41 -1.63 16.55
N ASN A 84 3.52 -0.50 15.84
CA ASN A 84 2.61 0.63 16.04
C ASN A 84 1.17 0.36 15.53
N SER A 85 1.01 -0.62 14.66
CA SER A 85 -0.29 -1.09 14.18
C SER A 85 -0.24 -2.60 14.01
N GLU A 86 -1.40 -3.25 14.11
CA GLU A 86 -1.56 -4.62 13.67
C GLU A 86 -1.06 -4.76 12.22
N PRO A 87 -0.23 -5.77 11.94
CA PRO A 87 0.20 -6.05 10.59
C PRO A 87 -0.98 -6.45 9.71
N PHE A 88 -1.03 -5.91 8.50
CA PHE A 88 -1.96 -6.33 7.46
C PHE A 88 -1.16 -6.86 6.27
N ARG A 89 -1.74 -7.84 5.58
CA ARG A 89 -1.13 -8.51 4.43
C ARG A 89 -1.70 -8.01 3.12
N LEU A 90 -3.02 -7.84 3.08
CA LEU A 90 -3.75 -7.25 1.97
C LEU A 90 -4.22 -5.83 2.31
N VAL A 91 -3.99 -4.89 1.39
CA VAL A 91 -4.43 -3.49 1.45
C VAL A 91 -5.67 -3.27 0.60
N VAL A 92 -6.49 -2.31 0.99
CA VAL A 92 -7.65 -1.88 0.22
C VAL A 92 -7.18 -0.99 -0.93
N ASP A 93 -7.45 -1.43 -2.15
CA ASP A 93 -7.28 -0.65 -3.35
C ASP A 93 -8.61 -0.01 -3.76
N HIS A 94 -8.58 1.28 -4.08
CA HIS A 94 -9.77 2.06 -4.41
C HIS A 94 -9.45 3.10 -5.48
N CYS A 95 -10.44 3.41 -6.30
CA CYS A 95 -10.31 4.47 -7.28
C CYS A 95 -10.33 5.83 -6.56
N HIS A 96 -9.31 6.65 -6.78
CA HIS A 96 -9.22 7.98 -6.18
C HIS A 96 -10.32 8.96 -6.66
N ASN A 97 -10.92 8.70 -7.83
CA ASN A 97 -11.97 9.55 -8.42
C ASN A 97 -13.37 9.17 -7.91
N SER A 98 -13.74 7.89 -7.98
CA SER A 98 -15.08 7.42 -7.60
C SER A 98 -15.20 7.00 -6.13
N ARG A 99 -14.06 6.86 -5.43
CA ARG A 99 -13.94 6.25 -4.10
C ARG A 99 -14.45 4.81 -4.01
N GLN A 100 -14.72 4.16 -5.14
CA GLN A 100 -15.10 2.75 -5.14
C GLN A 100 -13.89 1.87 -4.87
N VAL A 101 -14.07 0.90 -3.96
CA VAL A 101 -13.09 -0.15 -3.69
C VAL A 101 -13.05 -1.12 -4.87
N ARG A 102 -11.89 -1.22 -5.51
CA ARG A 102 -11.63 -2.13 -6.65
C ARG A 102 -11.38 -3.54 -6.15
N GLY A 103 -10.59 -3.69 -5.09
CA GLY A 103 -10.27 -5.00 -4.51
C GLY A 103 -9.23 -4.91 -3.40
N LEU A 104 -8.74 -6.07 -2.97
CA LEU A 104 -7.66 -6.18 -2.00
C LEU A 104 -6.37 -6.62 -2.70
N LEU A 105 -5.29 -5.89 -2.46
CA LEU A 105 -3.99 -6.10 -3.11
C LEU A 105 -2.90 -6.37 -2.08
N CYS A 106 -1.79 -7.01 -2.47
CA CYS A 106 -0.60 -6.97 -1.65
C CYS A 106 0.02 -5.56 -1.70
N GLY A 107 0.82 -5.22 -0.68
CA GLY A 107 1.43 -3.89 -0.61
C GLY A 107 2.40 -3.58 -1.75
N GLU A 108 2.96 -4.58 -2.43
CA GLU A 108 3.83 -4.38 -3.60
C GLU A 108 3.02 -4.00 -4.85
N CYS A 109 1.95 -4.76 -5.16
CA CYS A 109 1.08 -4.45 -6.28
C CYS A 109 0.40 -3.09 -6.14
N ASN A 110 -0.05 -2.75 -4.92
CA ASN A 110 -0.65 -1.44 -4.68
C ASN A 110 0.34 -0.28 -4.86
N ILE A 111 1.60 -0.44 -4.46
CA ILE A 111 2.64 0.57 -4.73
C ILE A 111 2.94 0.64 -6.22
N GLY A 112 3.01 -0.50 -6.91
CA GLY A 112 3.19 -0.57 -8.36
C GLY A 112 2.11 0.22 -9.10
N LEU A 113 0.83 0.01 -8.79
CA LEU A 113 -0.27 0.80 -9.35
C LEU A 113 -0.09 2.31 -9.13
N GLY A 114 0.23 2.71 -7.89
CA GLY A 114 0.45 4.11 -7.56
C GLY A 114 1.67 4.73 -8.25
N ALA A 115 2.71 3.95 -8.52
CA ALA A 115 3.90 4.40 -9.25
C ALA A 115 3.56 4.76 -10.72
N PHE A 116 2.57 4.10 -11.30
CA PHE A 116 1.99 4.43 -12.61
C PHE A 116 0.78 5.37 -12.50
N GLN A 117 0.58 6.02 -11.35
CA GLN A 117 -0.50 6.97 -11.10
C GLN A 117 -1.89 6.42 -11.40
N ASP A 118 -2.09 5.11 -11.20
CA ASP A 118 -3.33 4.42 -11.56
C ASP A 118 -3.72 4.53 -13.05
N SER A 119 -2.81 4.89 -13.97
CA SER A 119 -3.08 5.01 -15.42
C SER A 119 -3.01 3.65 -16.12
N PRO A 120 -4.13 3.16 -16.70
CA PRO A 120 -4.11 1.95 -17.53
C PRO A 120 -3.18 2.08 -18.74
N GLU A 121 -3.11 3.26 -19.34
CA GLU A 121 -2.28 3.55 -20.51
C GLU A 121 -0.79 3.39 -20.19
N ALA A 122 -0.34 3.95 -19.06
CA ALA A 122 1.03 3.83 -18.60
C ALA A 122 1.38 2.39 -18.23
N LEU A 123 0.47 1.66 -17.58
CA LEU A 123 0.66 0.24 -17.25
C LEU A 123 0.78 -0.64 -18.50
N MET A 124 -0.06 -0.41 -19.50
CA MET A 124 0.03 -1.11 -20.79
C MET A 124 1.32 -0.78 -21.53
N ALA A 125 1.78 0.49 -21.49
CA ALA A 125 3.05 0.87 -22.08
C ALA A 125 4.24 0.18 -21.38
N ALA A 126 4.21 0.08 -20.04
CA ALA A 126 5.22 -0.64 -19.28
C ALA A 126 5.25 -2.14 -19.63
N ALA A 127 4.09 -2.77 -19.78
CA ALA A 127 3.99 -4.16 -20.23
C ALA A 127 4.58 -4.35 -21.64
N ARG A 128 4.23 -3.46 -22.60
CA ARG A 128 4.80 -3.50 -23.96
C ARG A 128 6.31 -3.31 -23.96
N TYR A 129 6.83 -2.42 -23.12
CA TYR A 129 8.28 -2.20 -22.99
C TYR A 129 9.01 -3.47 -22.57
N LEU A 130 8.50 -4.21 -21.58
CA LEU A 130 9.09 -5.48 -21.14
C LEU A 130 9.08 -6.52 -22.27
N LEU A 131 7.91 -6.74 -22.87
CA LEU A 131 7.76 -7.71 -23.97
C LEU A 131 8.70 -7.40 -25.15
N ALA A 132 8.81 -6.14 -25.54
CA ALA A 132 9.70 -5.72 -26.65
C ALA A 132 11.20 -5.83 -26.35
N ARG A 133 11.61 -6.11 -25.11
CA ARG A 133 13.00 -6.31 -24.69
C ARG A 133 13.31 -7.76 -24.32
N GLU A 134 12.31 -8.53 -23.94
CA GLU A 134 12.43 -9.97 -23.68
C GLU A 134 12.30 -10.81 -24.97
N ASP A 135 11.61 -10.30 -25.99
CA ASP A 135 11.53 -10.90 -27.35
C ASP A 135 12.64 -10.39 -28.31
N ALA A 136 13.64 -9.65 -27.82
CA ALA A 136 14.78 -9.28 -28.65
C ALA A 136 15.76 -10.46 -28.72
N PRO A 137 15.97 -11.11 -29.89
CA PRO A 137 17.02 -12.12 -30.01
C PRO A 137 18.35 -11.46 -29.67
N LEU A 138 19.17 -12.12 -28.86
CA LEU A 138 20.57 -11.75 -28.62
C LEU A 138 21.23 -11.52 -29.98
N VAL A 139 21.39 -10.26 -30.39
CA VAL A 139 22.06 -9.94 -31.65
C VAL A 139 23.53 -10.30 -31.45
N SER A 140 23.91 -11.48 -31.90
CA SER A 140 25.32 -11.80 -32.15
C SER A 140 25.74 -10.99 -33.36
N GLU A 141 26.13 -9.74 -33.16
CA GLU A 141 26.80 -8.96 -34.20
C GLU A 141 28.17 -9.58 -34.48
N SER A 142 28.21 -10.57 -35.38
CA SER A 142 29.42 -10.88 -36.12
C SER A 142 29.69 -9.69 -37.04
N ARG A 143 30.58 -8.79 -36.61
CA ARG A 143 31.13 -7.73 -37.49
C ARG A 143 31.63 -8.37 -38.79
N PRO A 144 31.27 -7.86 -39.98
CA PRO A 144 31.96 -8.28 -41.19
C PRO A 144 33.40 -7.77 -41.10
N ALA A 145 34.37 -8.68 -41.25
CA ALA A 145 35.73 -8.29 -41.55
C ALA A 145 35.69 -7.59 -42.91
N THR A 146 35.96 -6.28 -42.90
CA THR A 146 36.25 -5.52 -44.12
C THR A 146 37.49 -6.11 -44.78
N GLU A 147 37.31 -6.80 -45.89
CA GLU A 147 38.38 -7.09 -46.85
C GLU A 147 38.63 -5.83 -47.69
N VAL A 148 39.79 -5.18 -47.51
CA VAL A 148 40.59 -4.51 -48.55
C VAL A 148 42.05 -4.58 -48.14
#